data_AF-A0ABD6S7I4-F1
#
_entry.id   AF-A0ABD6S7I4-F1
#
_cell.length_a   1.000
_cell.length_b   1.000
_cell.length_c   1.000
_cell.angle_alpha   90.00
_cell.angle_beta   90.00
_cell.angle_gamma   90.00
#
_symmetry.space_group_name_H-M   'P 1'
#
loop_
_entity.id
_entity.type
_entity.pdbx_description
1 polymer ?
#
loop_
_entity_poly.entity_id
_entity_poly.type
_entity_poly.pdbx_seq_one_letter_code
_entity_poly.pdbx_strand_id
1 'polypeptide(L)'
;MTVCEHRNEEMFRIASQYVEQGKTVLIGGSTGAGKTTLLKELLNFTGDDKVFAVGWDMDLKGINRSNVTVRDRQVNGLPLDIVEALGVGEPIRLAYDEIRGESVAPVMNVWNQTGKGLGTVITPSVDLMSKYVLMQDMEVTKSTMEEATERFVKTVDVLVFMDYRHKDIRDIVEVDKSVTTEVKLVPVANATYSG
;
A
#
# COMPACT_ATOMS: atom_id res chain seq x y z
N MET A 1 -15.90 22.47 17.26
CA MET A 1 -15.54 21.11 16.80
C MET A 1 -14.06 21.18 16.47
N THR A 2 -13.23 20.83 17.45
CA THR A 2 -11.79 21.04 17.39
C THR A 2 -11.20 20.01 16.45
N VAL A 3 -10.66 20.45 15.32
CA VAL A 3 -9.86 19.61 14.42
C VAL A 3 -8.64 19.18 15.23
N CYS A 4 -8.40 17.88 15.36
CA CYS A 4 -7.17 17.39 15.96
C CYS A 4 -6.05 17.70 14.95
N GLU A 5 -5.36 18.82 15.16
CA GLU A 5 -4.35 19.39 14.25
C GLU A 5 -2.94 18.81 14.43
N HIS A 6 -2.77 17.73 15.19
CA HIS A 6 -1.45 17.10 15.34
C HIS A 6 -1.44 15.72 14.73
N ARG A 7 -0.71 15.59 13.63
CA ARG A 7 -0.24 14.32 13.10
C ARG A 7 0.62 13.63 14.16
N ASN A 8 0.49 12.32 14.28
CA ASN A 8 1.37 11.47 15.04
C ASN A 8 2.70 11.36 14.28
N GLU A 9 3.58 12.33 14.52
CA GLU A 9 4.88 12.45 13.86
C GLU A 9 5.74 11.20 14.06
N GLU A 10 5.64 10.52 15.19
CA GLU A 10 6.38 9.27 15.42
C GLU A 10 5.90 8.17 14.50
N MET A 11 4.58 7.95 14.42
CA MET A 11 3.99 6.96 13.51
C MET A 11 4.28 7.27 12.05
N PHE A 12 4.18 8.55 11.67
CA PHE A 12 4.51 8.96 10.32
C PHE A 12 5.98 8.72 10.00
N ARG A 13 6.88 9.06 10.92
CA ARG A 13 8.32 8.78 10.79
C ARG A 13 8.56 7.28 10.60
N ILE A 14 7.94 6.42 11.40
CA ILE A 14 8.06 4.96 11.25
C ILE A 14 7.56 4.51 9.87
N ALA A 15 6.38 4.94 9.45
CA ALA A 15 5.83 4.60 8.14
C ALA A 15 6.76 5.06 7.00
N SER A 16 7.30 6.29 7.10
CA SER A 16 8.23 6.84 6.11
C SER A 16 9.53 6.05 6.01
N GLN A 17 10.08 5.58 7.13
CA GLN A 17 11.30 4.76 7.16
C GLN A 17 11.14 3.45 6.39
N TYR A 18 9.98 2.81 6.44
CA TYR A 18 9.72 1.62 5.63
C TYR A 18 9.74 1.94 4.13
N VAL A 19 9.20 3.10 3.74
CA VAL A 19 9.24 3.54 2.34
C VAL A 19 10.68 3.80 1.89
N GLU A 20 11.47 4.51 2.70
CA GLU A 20 12.90 4.77 2.43
C GLU A 20 13.70 3.47 2.27
N GLN A 21 13.37 2.45 3.07
CA GLN A 21 13.99 1.12 3.00
C GLN A 21 13.55 0.28 1.79
N GLY A 22 12.69 0.81 0.92
CA GLY A 22 12.21 0.08 -0.25
C GLY A 22 11.10 -0.92 0.05
N LYS A 23 10.46 -0.87 1.21
CA LYS A 23 9.42 -1.85 1.57
C LYS A 23 8.11 -1.62 0.82
N THR A 24 7.33 -2.69 0.70
CA THR A 24 5.95 -2.65 0.22
C THR A 24 5.00 -2.35 1.36
N VAL A 25 4.36 -1.18 1.31
CA VAL A 25 3.47 -0.67 2.37
C VAL A 25 2.01 -0.66 1.88
N LEU A 26 1.14 -1.37 2.59
CA LEU A 26 -0.30 -1.35 2.36
C LEU A 26 -0.99 -0.48 3.41
N ILE A 27 -1.74 0.53 2.96
CA ILE A 27 -2.40 1.53 3.80
C ILE A 27 -3.90 1.20 3.87
N GLY A 28 -4.39 0.86 5.05
CA GLY A 28 -5.79 0.52 5.32
C GLY A 28 -6.55 1.61 6.05
N GLY A 29 -7.87 1.53 6.02
CA GLY A 29 -8.77 2.44 6.72
C GLY A 29 -10.08 2.65 5.97
N SER A 30 -11.10 3.13 6.66
CA SER A 30 -12.42 3.39 6.06
C SER A 30 -12.37 4.48 4.98
N THR A 31 -13.42 4.59 4.18
CA THR A 31 -13.57 5.70 3.22
C THR A 31 -13.41 7.04 3.93
N GLY A 32 -12.63 7.95 3.33
CA GLY A 32 -12.36 9.26 3.92
C GLY A 32 -11.41 9.26 5.12
N ALA A 33 -10.76 8.15 5.50
CA ALA A 33 -9.81 8.11 6.63
C ALA A 33 -8.47 8.84 6.34
N GLY A 34 -8.24 9.35 5.14
CA GLY A 34 -6.99 10.05 4.77
C GLY A 34 -5.92 9.18 4.11
N LYS A 35 -6.24 7.95 3.68
CA LYS A 35 -5.29 7.00 3.07
C LYS A 35 -4.55 7.57 1.86
N THR A 36 -5.29 8.14 0.90
CA THR A 36 -4.70 8.75 -0.30
C THR A 36 -3.81 9.95 0.04
N THR A 37 -4.19 10.73 1.05
CA THR A 37 -3.36 11.81 1.58
C THR A 37 -2.05 11.26 2.13
N LEU A 38 -2.10 10.25 2.99
CA LEU A 38 -0.89 9.60 3.52
C LEU A 38 -0.04 9.00 2.39
N LEU A 39 -0.64 8.34 1.40
CA LEU A 39 0.07 7.80 0.24
C LEU A 39 0.86 8.91 -0.48
N LYS A 40 0.25 10.06 -0.75
CA LYS A 40 0.93 11.22 -1.40
C LYS A 40 2.11 11.75 -0.61
N GLU A 41 1.97 11.77 0.72
CA GLU A 41 3.02 12.23 1.61
C GLU A 41 4.17 11.23 1.67
N LEU A 42 3.86 9.94 1.75
CA LEU A 42 4.83 8.84 1.72
C LEU A 42 5.61 8.78 0.41
N LEU A 43 5.02 9.23 -0.71
CA LEU A 43 5.75 9.40 -1.97
C LEU A 43 6.94 10.40 -1.87
N ASN A 44 7.07 11.21 -0.81
CA ASN A 44 8.28 12.04 -0.58
C ASN A 44 9.49 11.18 -0.18
N PHE A 45 9.25 9.97 0.29
CA PHE A 45 10.25 9.11 0.94
C PHE A 45 10.68 7.95 0.05
N THR A 46 10.36 8.01 -1.25
CA THR A 46 10.75 7.00 -2.23
C THR A 46 12.18 7.19 -2.74
N GLY A 47 12.89 8.22 -2.27
CA GLY A 47 14.23 8.57 -2.73
C GLY A 47 14.26 8.76 -4.25
N ASP A 48 15.24 8.11 -4.89
CA ASP A 48 15.45 8.16 -6.34
C ASP A 48 14.69 7.07 -7.12
N ASP A 49 13.81 6.30 -6.47
CA ASP A 49 13.02 5.29 -7.17
C ASP A 49 12.24 5.92 -8.33
N LYS A 50 12.21 5.26 -9.48
CA LYS A 50 11.27 5.58 -10.56
C LYS A 50 9.88 5.13 -10.13
N VAL A 51 9.00 6.07 -9.82
CA VAL A 51 7.67 5.76 -9.28
C VAL A 51 6.60 5.92 -10.35
N PHE A 52 5.75 4.91 -10.49
CA PHE A 52 4.46 5.04 -11.16
C PHE A 52 3.36 5.15 -10.10
N ALA A 53 2.65 6.27 -10.09
CA ALA A 53 1.52 6.50 -9.19
C ALA A 53 0.21 6.37 -9.97
N VAL A 54 -0.59 5.36 -9.67
CA VAL A 54 -1.84 5.04 -10.36
C VAL A 54 -3.02 5.31 -9.43
N GLY A 55 -4.02 6.05 -9.91
CA GLY A 55 -5.22 6.38 -9.13
C GLY A 55 -6.22 7.13 -10.00
N TRP A 56 -7.29 7.63 -9.43
CA TRP A 56 -8.15 8.57 -10.15
C TRP A 56 -7.43 9.92 -10.26
N ASP A 57 -7.41 10.55 -11.44
CA ASP A 57 -6.72 11.83 -11.67
C ASP A 57 -6.92 12.81 -10.51
N MET A 58 -8.18 13.09 -10.14
CA MET A 58 -8.53 14.01 -9.06
C MET A 58 -7.89 13.66 -7.71
N ASP A 59 -7.81 12.37 -7.41
CA ASP A 59 -7.31 11.86 -6.14
C ASP A 59 -5.80 11.96 -6.06
N LEU A 60 -5.07 11.94 -7.18
CA LEU A 60 -3.61 12.06 -7.24
C LEU A 60 -3.10 13.45 -7.67
N LYS A 61 -3.99 14.42 -7.92
CA LYS A 61 -3.61 15.82 -8.19
C LYS A 61 -2.67 16.38 -7.13
N GLY A 62 -1.73 17.21 -7.60
CA GLY A 62 -0.77 17.93 -6.77
C GLY A 62 0.54 17.18 -6.52
N ILE A 63 0.69 15.95 -6.99
CA ILE A 63 2.00 15.28 -7.00
C ILE A 63 2.88 15.96 -8.05
N ASN A 64 3.87 16.73 -7.59
CA ASN A 64 4.86 17.37 -8.44
C ASN A 64 6.26 16.93 -7.98
N ARG A 65 6.69 15.74 -8.41
CA ARG A 65 8.04 15.21 -8.17
C ARG A 65 8.64 14.67 -9.45
N SER A 66 9.92 14.92 -9.69
CA SER A 66 10.61 14.55 -10.93
C SER A 66 10.69 13.05 -11.16
N ASN A 67 10.70 12.24 -10.09
CA ASN A 67 10.76 10.78 -10.16
C ASN A 67 9.39 10.10 -10.12
N VAL A 68 8.28 10.86 -10.03
CA VAL A 68 6.93 10.30 -9.95
C VAL A 68 6.15 10.59 -11.22
N THR A 69 5.68 9.53 -11.86
CA THR A 69 4.83 9.59 -13.04
C THR A 69 3.42 9.18 -12.66
N VAL A 70 2.48 10.12 -12.74
CA VAL A 70 1.06 9.87 -12.43
C VAL A 70 0.34 9.28 -13.64
N ARG A 71 -0.51 8.28 -13.40
CA ARG A 71 -1.36 7.62 -14.39
C ARG A 71 -2.76 7.46 -13.87
N ASP A 72 -3.71 7.57 -14.79
CA ASP A 72 -5.09 7.20 -14.50
C ASP A 72 -5.22 5.70 -14.32
N ARG A 73 -6.05 5.33 -13.34
CA ARG A 73 -6.51 3.96 -13.16
C ARG A 73 -7.22 3.48 -14.41
N GLN A 74 -6.84 2.29 -14.88
CA GLN A 74 -7.55 1.61 -15.96
C GLN A 74 -8.63 0.69 -15.40
N VAL A 75 -9.68 0.46 -16.19
CA VAL A 75 -10.76 -0.47 -15.85
C VAL A 75 -10.22 -1.90 -15.77
N ASN A 76 -9.32 -2.25 -16.69
CA ASN A 76 -8.69 -3.56 -16.79
C ASN A 76 -7.17 -3.39 -16.82
N GLY A 77 -6.46 -4.06 -15.90
CA GLY A 77 -5.00 -4.12 -15.90
C GLY A 77 -4.30 -2.82 -15.48
N LEU A 78 -3.03 -2.71 -15.86
CA LEU A 78 -2.15 -1.57 -15.57
C LEU A 78 -1.91 -0.73 -16.82
N PRO A 79 -1.62 0.58 -16.67
CA PRO A 79 -1.08 1.40 -17.74
C PRO A 79 0.06 0.72 -18.52
N LEU A 80 0.03 0.85 -19.84
CA LEU A 80 0.93 0.13 -20.76
C LEU A 80 2.42 0.40 -20.47
N ASP A 81 2.78 1.63 -20.13
CA ASP A 81 4.15 2.02 -19.83
C ASP A 81 4.71 1.36 -18.56
N ILE A 82 3.83 1.01 -17.60
CA ILE A 82 4.21 0.20 -16.44
C ILE A 82 4.51 -1.23 -16.88
N VAL A 83 3.67 -1.80 -17.75
CA VAL A 83 3.86 -3.15 -18.30
C VAL A 83 5.16 -3.22 -19.12
N GLU A 84 5.42 -2.21 -19.94
CA GLU A 84 6.65 -2.10 -20.74
C GLU A 84 7.89 -1.99 -19.85
N ALA A 85 7.86 -1.11 -18.84
CA ALA A 85 8.97 -0.95 -17.89
C ALA A 85 9.29 -2.28 -17.17
N LEU A 86 8.27 -3.03 -16.76
CA LEU A 86 8.45 -4.36 -16.16
C LEU A 86 9.01 -5.38 -17.16
N GLY A 87 8.54 -5.35 -18.41
CA GLY A 87 9.00 -6.28 -19.46
C GLY A 87 10.48 -6.17 -19.79
N VAL A 88 11.09 -4.99 -19.59
CA VAL A 88 12.54 -4.76 -19.76
C VAL A 88 13.32 -4.85 -18.43
N GLY A 89 12.65 -5.17 -17.32
CA GLY A 89 13.29 -5.33 -16.01
C GLY A 89 13.70 -4.02 -15.35
N GLU A 90 13.03 -2.90 -15.65
CA GLU A 90 13.32 -1.63 -14.98
C GLU A 90 12.98 -1.69 -13.47
N PRO A 91 13.85 -1.14 -12.60
CA PRO A 91 13.59 -1.07 -11.17
C PRO A 91 12.59 0.06 -10.88
N ILE A 92 11.30 -0.27 -10.87
CA ILE A 92 10.21 0.67 -10.60
C ILE A 92 9.62 0.46 -9.20
N ARG A 93 9.00 1.50 -8.64
CA ARG A 93 8.07 1.39 -7.50
C ARG A 93 6.65 1.69 -7.99
N LEU A 94 5.70 0.84 -7.65
CA LEU A 94 4.29 1.07 -7.96
C LEU A 94 3.56 1.63 -6.73
N ALA A 95 3.06 2.86 -6.83
CA ALA A 95 2.09 3.42 -5.92
C ALA A 95 0.67 3.31 -6.52
N TYR A 96 -0.27 2.68 -5.83
CA TYR A 96 -1.60 2.40 -6.38
C TYR A 96 -2.70 2.81 -5.39
N ASP A 97 -3.48 3.83 -5.75
CA ASP A 97 -4.60 4.27 -4.95
C ASP A 97 -5.84 3.37 -5.17
N GLU A 98 -6.30 2.82 -4.06
CA GLU A 98 -7.47 1.97 -3.90
C GLU A 98 -7.40 0.67 -4.70
N ILE A 99 -6.63 -0.26 -4.18
CA ILE A 99 -6.57 -1.64 -4.67
C ILE A 99 -7.91 -2.32 -4.34
N ARG A 100 -8.62 -2.72 -5.40
CA ARG A 100 -9.91 -3.44 -5.30
C ARG A 100 -10.23 -4.19 -6.61
N GLY A 101 -10.96 -5.30 -6.49
CA GLY A 101 -11.41 -6.13 -7.59
C GLY A 101 -10.24 -6.55 -8.50
N GLU A 102 -10.44 -6.40 -9.80
CA GLU A 102 -9.49 -6.78 -10.87
C GLU A 102 -8.11 -6.12 -10.76
N SER A 103 -7.94 -5.06 -9.95
CA SER A 103 -6.62 -4.44 -9.78
C SER A 103 -5.73 -5.18 -8.78
N VAL A 104 -6.27 -6.07 -7.94
CA VAL A 104 -5.48 -6.74 -6.89
C VAL A 104 -4.35 -7.57 -7.48
N ALA A 105 -4.67 -8.52 -8.36
CA ALA A 105 -3.69 -9.42 -8.95
C ALA A 105 -2.56 -8.68 -9.71
N PRO A 106 -2.83 -7.73 -10.62
CA PRO A 106 -1.75 -7.04 -11.32
C PRO A 106 -0.89 -6.19 -10.38
N VAL A 107 -1.48 -5.49 -9.41
CA VAL A 107 -0.70 -4.69 -8.44
C VAL A 107 0.19 -5.58 -7.58
N MET A 108 -0.36 -6.66 -7.04
CA MET A 108 0.39 -7.66 -6.26
C MET A 108 1.52 -8.27 -7.08
N ASN A 109 1.29 -8.54 -8.37
CA ASN A 109 2.33 -9.06 -9.26
C ASN A 109 3.49 -8.06 -9.43
N VAL A 110 3.20 -6.76 -9.63
CA VAL A 110 4.26 -5.73 -9.73
C VAL A 110 5.04 -5.63 -8.43
N TRP A 111 4.37 -5.58 -7.29
CA TRP A 111 5.04 -5.51 -5.99
C TRP A 111 5.88 -6.75 -5.71
N ASN A 112 5.39 -7.95 -6.07
CA ASN A 112 6.15 -9.18 -5.93
C ASN A 112 7.41 -9.19 -6.81
N GLN A 113 7.34 -8.63 -8.03
CA GLN A 113 8.47 -8.56 -8.95
C GLN A 113 9.51 -7.51 -8.53
N THR A 114 9.06 -6.37 -8.01
CA THR A 114 9.92 -5.20 -7.72
C THR A 114 10.37 -5.13 -6.26
N GLY A 115 9.64 -5.79 -5.36
CA GLY A 115 9.79 -5.67 -3.91
C GLY A 115 9.38 -4.31 -3.34
N LYS A 116 8.93 -3.37 -4.18
CA LYS A 116 8.72 -1.97 -3.82
C LYS A 116 7.32 -1.51 -4.20
N GLY A 117 6.52 -1.14 -3.20
CA GLY A 117 5.13 -0.75 -3.43
C GLY A 117 4.54 0.17 -2.37
N LEU A 118 3.55 0.96 -2.78
CA LEU A 118 2.64 1.67 -1.88
C LEU A 118 1.23 1.44 -2.38
N GLY A 119 0.27 1.09 -1.52
CA GLY A 119 -1.11 1.05 -1.98
C GLY A 119 -2.12 1.29 -0.88
N THR A 120 -3.33 1.66 -1.27
CA THR A 120 -4.42 1.85 -0.30
C THR A 120 -5.49 0.78 -0.46
N VAL A 121 -6.14 0.43 0.63
CA VAL A 121 -7.27 -0.50 0.66
C VAL A 121 -8.34 0.00 1.62
N ILE A 122 -9.61 -0.13 1.24
CA ILE A 122 -10.72 0.21 2.14
C ILE A 122 -11.01 -0.99 3.03
N THR A 123 -10.87 -0.79 4.34
CA THR A 123 -11.12 -1.81 5.36
C THR A 123 -11.55 -1.13 6.66
N PRO A 124 -12.36 -1.79 7.53
CA PRO A 124 -12.69 -1.23 8.83
C PRO A 124 -11.66 -1.53 9.93
N SER A 125 -10.70 -2.44 9.70
CA SER A 125 -9.65 -2.76 10.69
C SER A 125 -8.37 -3.28 10.04
N VAL A 126 -7.26 -3.21 10.79
CA VAL A 126 -5.96 -3.77 10.38
C VAL A 126 -6.03 -5.30 10.15
N ASP A 127 -6.72 -6.03 11.02
CA ASP A 127 -6.87 -7.50 10.93
C ASP A 127 -7.61 -7.99 9.68
N LEU A 128 -8.41 -7.12 9.07
CA LEU A 128 -9.19 -7.42 7.86
C LEU A 128 -8.51 -6.98 6.58
N MET A 129 -7.42 -6.20 6.65
CA MET A 129 -6.68 -5.72 5.48
C MET A 129 -6.19 -6.89 4.61
N SER A 130 -5.45 -7.83 5.22
CA SER A 130 -4.90 -8.99 4.52
C SER A 130 -6.02 -9.86 3.97
N LYS A 131 -7.04 -10.19 4.78
CA LYS A 131 -8.17 -11.02 4.36
C LYS A 131 -8.90 -10.46 3.15
N TYR A 132 -9.12 -9.15 3.10
CA TYR A 132 -9.78 -8.50 1.97
C TYR A 132 -8.96 -8.61 0.68
N VAL A 133 -7.64 -8.38 0.76
CA VAL A 133 -6.73 -8.54 -0.38
C VAL A 133 -6.65 -10.00 -0.82
N LEU A 134 -6.52 -10.94 0.12
CA LEU A 134 -6.44 -12.38 -0.16
C LEU A 134 -7.68 -12.89 -0.88
N MET A 135 -8.87 -12.54 -0.40
CA MET A 135 -10.13 -12.98 -1.02
C MET A 135 -10.25 -12.50 -2.47
N GLN A 136 -9.82 -11.27 -2.74
CA GLN A 136 -9.85 -10.73 -4.09
C GLN A 136 -8.74 -11.27 -4.98
N ASP A 137 -7.55 -11.51 -4.44
CA ASP A 137 -6.47 -12.18 -5.18
C ASP A 137 -6.93 -13.58 -5.62
N MET A 138 -7.52 -14.35 -4.70
CA MET A 138 -8.11 -15.66 -5.02
C MET A 138 -9.21 -15.56 -6.08
N GLU A 139 -10.11 -14.59 -5.97
CA GLU A 139 -11.20 -14.42 -6.92
C GLU A 139 -10.71 -14.09 -8.32
N VAL A 140 -9.73 -13.19 -8.44
CA VAL A 140 -9.18 -12.73 -9.72
C VAL A 140 -8.27 -13.78 -10.34
N THR A 141 -7.37 -14.38 -9.55
CA THR A 141 -6.37 -15.33 -10.04
C THR A 141 -6.88 -16.78 -10.12
N LYS A 142 -8.05 -17.06 -9.55
CA LYS A 142 -8.60 -18.41 -9.36
C LYS A 142 -7.66 -19.34 -8.57
N SER A 143 -6.88 -18.77 -7.65
CA SER A 143 -5.95 -19.51 -6.79
C SER A 143 -6.61 -20.02 -5.51
N THR A 144 -5.90 -20.93 -4.84
CA THR A 144 -6.21 -21.35 -3.47
C THR A 144 -5.88 -20.26 -2.45
N MET A 145 -6.40 -20.41 -1.22
CA MET A 145 -6.07 -19.55 -0.09
C MET A 145 -4.58 -19.64 0.28
N GLU A 146 -3.99 -20.82 0.17
CA GLU A 146 -2.57 -21.05 0.46
C GLU A 146 -1.68 -20.28 -0.52
N GLU A 147 -1.94 -20.37 -1.82
CA GLU A 147 -1.20 -19.62 -2.84
C GLU A 147 -1.37 -18.11 -2.68
N ALA A 148 -2.58 -17.62 -2.40
CA ALA A 148 -2.82 -16.21 -2.15
C ALA A 148 -2.10 -15.72 -0.89
N THR A 149 -2.09 -16.54 0.17
CA THR A 149 -1.39 -16.25 1.42
C THR A 149 0.11 -16.17 1.20
N GLU A 150 0.69 -17.15 0.52
CA GLU A 150 2.12 -17.17 0.20
C GLU A 150 2.50 -15.93 -0.64
N ARG A 151 1.69 -15.59 -1.66
CA ARG A 151 1.88 -14.38 -2.48
C ARG A 151 1.82 -13.12 -1.62
N PHE A 152 0.82 -13.00 -0.75
CA PHE A 152 0.67 -11.84 0.14
C PHE A 152 1.86 -11.68 1.08
N VAL A 153 2.24 -12.76 1.77
CA VAL A 153 3.36 -12.77 2.71
C VAL A 153 4.65 -12.41 2.00
N LYS A 154 4.93 -12.92 0.79
CA LYS A 154 6.12 -12.53 0.03
C LYS A 154 6.08 -11.06 -0.39
N THR A 155 4.92 -10.55 -0.77
CA THR A 155 4.77 -9.25 -1.42
C THR A 155 4.68 -8.07 -0.45
N VAL A 156 3.85 -8.17 0.60
CA VAL A 156 3.52 -7.02 1.47
C VAL A 156 4.36 -7.09 2.74
N ASP A 157 5.09 -6.02 3.05
CA ASP A 157 5.98 -5.99 4.21
C ASP A 157 5.30 -5.39 5.43
N VAL A 158 4.52 -4.32 5.24
CA VAL A 158 3.99 -3.52 6.34
C VAL A 158 2.54 -3.13 6.05
N LEU A 159 1.70 -3.21 7.07
CA LEU A 159 0.35 -2.66 7.07
C LEU A 159 0.33 -1.40 7.93
N VAL A 160 -0.18 -0.32 7.37
CA VAL A 160 -0.41 0.96 8.07
C VAL A 160 -1.90 1.21 8.11
N PHE A 161 -2.50 1.29 9.29
CA PHE A 161 -3.94 1.50 9.43
C PHE A 161 -4.26 2.92 9.89
N MET A 162 -5.15 3.59 9.15
CA MET A 162 -5.62 4.94 9.42
C MET A 162 -6.88 4.93 10.29
N ASP A 163 -6.88 5.72 11.37
CA ASP A 163 -8.08 5.99 12.15
C ASP A 163 -8.98 7.01 11.43
N TYR A 164 -10.25 6.64 11.23
CA TYR A 164 -11.20 7.50 10.52
C TYR A 164 -11.54 8.79 11.29
N ARG A 165 -11.54 8.77 12.63
CA ARG A 165 -11.96 9.91 13.46
C ARG A 165 -10.86 10.96 13.52
N HIS A 166 -9.62 10.52 13.73
CA HIS A 166 -8.46 11.40 13.87
C HIS A 166 -7.79 11.72 12.52
N LYS A 167 -8.12 10.97 11.45
CA LYS A 167 -7.49 11.09 10.11
C LYS A 167 -5.98 10.91 10.15
N ASP A 168 -5.53 9.98 10.99
CA ASP A 168 -4.12 9.77 11.29
C ASP A 168 -3.78 8.29 11.47
N ILE A 169 -2.50 7.95 11.49
CA ILE A 169 -2.02 6.58 11.63
C ILE A 169 -2.31 6.08 13.05
N ARG A 170 -3.04 4.96 13.12
CA ARG A 170 -3.43 4.28 14.36
C ARG A 170 -2.50 3.13 14.70
N ASP A 171 -2.22 2.29 13.72
CA ASP A 171 -1.47 1.04 13.88
C ASP A 171 -0.47 0.90 12.73
N ILE A 172 0.72 0.40 13.06
CA ILE A 172 1.68 -0.09 12.07
C ILE A 172 2.09 -1.50 12.51
N VAL A 173 1.92 -2.46 11.61
CA VAL A 173 2.26 -3.86 11.85
C VAL A 173 3.07 -4.41 10.68
N GLU A 174 4.07 -5.22 10.98
CA GLU A 174 4.85 -5.94 9.99
C GLU A 174 4.19 -7.27 9.65
N VAL A 175 4.35 -7.72 8.42
CA VAL A 175 4.00 -9.08 8.00
C VAL A 175 5.18 -9.99 8.31
N ASP A 176 4.97 -11.00 9.16
CA ASP A 176 6.00 -11.98 9.49
C ASP A 176 6.34 -12.84 8.27
N LYS A 177 7.52 -12.62 7.71
CA LYS A 177 8.00 -13.34 6.52
C LYS A 177 8.49 -14.76 6.83
N SER A 178 8.65 -15.13 8.10
CA SER A 178 9.12 -16.46 8.50
C SER A 178 8.03 -17.54 8.42
N VAL A 179 6.76 -17.14 8.32
CA VAL A 179 5.60 -18.02 8.21
C VAL A 179 4.81 -17.66 6.96
N THR A 180 4.74 -18.57 5.98
CA THR A 180 4.05 -18.33 4.70
C THR A 180 2.71 -19.03 4.56
N THR A 181 2.34 -19.89 5.53
CA THR A 181 1.09 -20.66 5.52
C THR A 181 -0.11 -19.87 6.06
N GLU A 182 0.15 -18.76 6.74
CA GLU A 182 -0.84 -17.84 7.28
C GLU A 182 -0.23 -16.43 7.34
N VAL A 183 -1.07 -15.39 7.25
CA VAL A 183 -0.60 -14.01 7.45
C VAL A 183 -0.51 -13.74 8.95
N LYS A 184 0.70 -13.71 9.49
CA LYS A 184 0.97 -13.24 10.86
C LYS A 184 1.39 -11.79 10.85
N LEU A 185 0.83 -11.03 11.79
CA LEU A 185 1.12 -9.61 11.97
C LEU A 185 1.93 -9.43 13.26
N VAL A 186 3.06 -8.74 13.14
CA VAL A 186 3.95 -8.41 14.26
C VAL A 186 3.75 -6.93 14.57
N PRO A 187 3.30 -6.57 15.78
CA PRO A 187 3.22 -5.19 16.19
C PRO A 187 4.59 -4.53 16.15
N VAL A 188 4.69 -3.35 15.53
CA VAL A 188 5.91 -2.54 15.60
C VAL A 188 5.96 -1.88 16.97
N ALA A 189 7.07 -2.05 17.69
CA ALA A 189 7.26 -1.45 19.01
C ALA A 189 7.06 0.08 18.93
N ASN A 190 6.29 0.64 19.86
CA ASN A 190 5.86 2.05 19.89
C ASN A 190 4.92 2.49 18.75
N ALA A 191 4.45 1.57 17.91
CA ALA A 191 3.54 1.90 16.80
C ALA A 191 2.08 1.50 17.07
N THR A 192 1.57 1.88 18.24
CA THR A 192 0.17 1.71 18.59
C THR A 192 -0.32 2.99 19.26
N TYR A 193 -1.30 3.64 18.65
CA TYR A 193 -1.87 4.85 19.22
C TYR A 193 -2.57 4.52 20.55
N SER A 194 -2.04 5.05 21.66
CA SER A 194 -2.68 4.98 22.98
C SER A 194 -3.70 6.12 23.08
N GLY A 195 -4.82 5.96 22.38
CA GLY A 195 -5.94 6.90 22.38
C GLY A 195 -6.98 6.58 23.43
#